data_AF-A0A9E2Q827-F1
#
_entry.id   AF-A0A9E2Q827-F1
#
_cell.length_a   1.000
_cell.length_b   1.000
_cell.length_c   1.000
_cell.angle_alpha   90.00
_cell.angle_beta   90.00
_cell.angle_gamma   90.00
#
_symmetry.space_group_name_H-M   'P 1'
#
loop_
_entity.id
_entity.type
_entity.pdbx_description
1 polymer ?
#
loop_
_entity_poly.entity_id
_entity_poly.type
_entity_poly.pdbx_seq_one_letter_code
_entity_poly.pdbx_strand_id
1 'polypeptide(L)'
;RHLLVYLGIMGPQDDVHVVLEVVSELVQVRGRSDVRAALLGFGDCLDDLRTRCTAMGLDDVVEFTGRVGPDQIADYLSAASVGLCPDRKTPLNDLSTMNKTMEYMAYAVPAVSFDLVETRVSGGDTCVYVPSGDIAAMADEVERLLDDTDERVARSLAARRRVATELDWRAQAEVYVGVFDDLTRRPSSRRAPAAPARVPGDTDAEGREYVPLDDEGLARFVASRGGAPHADV
;
A
#
# COMPACT_ATOMS: atom_id res chain seq x y z
N ARG A 1 13.40 -1.14 -12.76
CA ARG A 1 12.66 0.12 -12.52
C ARG A 1 11.58 -0.18 -11.47
N HIS A 2 11.56 0.57 -10.40
CA HIS A 2 10.68 0.41 -9.25
C HIS A 2 9.59 1.48 -9.25
N LEU A 3 8.41 1.08 -8.80
CA LEU A 3 7.27 1.98 -8.64
C LEU A 3 6.99 2.15 -7.15
N LEU A 4 7.10 3.37 -6.64
CA LEU A 4 6.57 3.75 -5.34
C LEU A 4 5.10 4.13 -5.51
N VAL A 5 4.27 3.81 -4.52
CA VAL A 5 2.84 4.12 -4.61
C VAL A 5 2.32 4.81 -3.36
N TYR A 6 1.48 5.81 -3.58
CA TYR A 6 0.57 6.37 -2.59
C TYR A 6 -0.86 6.11 -3.05
N LEU A 7 -1.74 5.70 -2.13
CA LEU A 7 -3.16 5.49 -2.38
C LEU A 7 -3.95 6.14 -1.25
N GLY A 8 -4.87 7.04 -1.59
CA GLY A 8 -5.77 7.62 -0.63
C GLY A 8 -6.27 9.02 -1.00
N ILE A 9 -7.06 9.60 -0.11
CA ILE A 9 -7.41 11.02 -0.21
C ILE A 9 -6.12 11.84 -0.06
N MET A 10 -6.06 12.99 -0.73
CA MET A 10 -4.97 13.96 -0.61
C MET A 10 -5.46 15.14 0.22
N GLY A 11 -5.66 14.91 1.51
CA GLY A 11 -6.05 15.92 2.47
C GLY A 11 -4.85 16.50 3.23
N PRO A 12 -5.02 17.65 3.91
CA PRO A 12 -3.94 18.27 4.68
C PRO A 12 -3.36 17.35 5.76
N GLN A 13 -4.19 16.49 6.35
CA GLN A 13 -3.80 15.55 7.41
C GLN A 13 -2.97 14.35 6.91
N ASP A 14 -3.02 14.06 5.61
CA ASP A 14 -2.37 12.88 5.04
C ASP A 14 -0.91 13.18 4.66
N ASP A 15 -0.46 14.43 4.77
CA ASP A 15 0.92 14.88 4.56
C ASP A 15 1.55 14.38 3.23
N VAL A 16 0.76 14.23 2.17
CA VAL A 16 1.19 13.60 0.89
C VAL A 16 2.39 14.27 0.24
N HIS A 17 2.69 15.53 0.58
CA HIS A 17 3.91 16.21 0.13
C HIS A 17 5.20 15.50 0.56
N VAL A 18 5.17 14.76 1.68
CA VAL A 18 6.26 13.88 2.14
C VAL A 18 6.64 12.85 1.08
N VAL A 19 5.68 12.35 0.30
CA VAL A 19 5.97 11.43 -0.82
C VAL A 19 6.86 12.11 -1.86
N LEU A 20 6.58 13.39 -2.18
CA LEU A 20 7.41 14.16 -3.10
C LEU A 20 8.81 14.41 -2.53
N GLU A 21 8.91 14.70 -1.23
CA GLU A 21 10.19 14.89 -0.54
C GLU A 21 11.04 13.62 -0.55
N VAL A 22 10.44 12.45 -0.29
CA VAL A 22 11.12 11.14 -0.38
C VAL A 22 11.56 10.84 -1.82
N VAL A 23 10.72 11.09 -2.82
CA VAL A 23 11.08 10.89 -4.23
C VAL A 23 12.23 11.82 -4.63
N SER A 24 12.20 13.08 -4.19
CA SER A 24 13.26 14.06 -4.42
C SER A 24 14.58 13.62 -3.80
N GLU A 25 14.54 13.13 -2.56
CA GLU A 25 15.71 12.57 -1.86
C GLU A 25 16.31 11.40 -2.66
N LEU A 26 15.50 10.43 -3.07
CA LEU A 26 15.97 9.27 -3.84
C LEU A 26 16.55 9.66 -5.20
N VAL A 27 15.88 10.52 -5.97
CA VAL A 27 16.26 10.82 -7.36
C VAL A 27 17.35 11.89 -7.44
N GLN A 28 17.23 12.98 -6.68
CA GLN A 28 18.10 14.15 -6.83
C GLN A 28 19.30 14.13 -5.87
N VAL A 29 19.12 13.61 -4.65
CA VAL A 29 20.21 13.54 -3.65
C VAL A 29 21.00 12.24 -3.79
N ARG A 30 20.31 11.09 -3.90
CA ARG A 30 20.94 9.77 -4.01
C ARG A 30 21.21 9.32 -5.44
N GLY A 31 20.62 9.99 -6.43
CA GLY A 31 20.89 9.73 -7.85
C GLY A 31 20.20 8.48 -8.42
N ARG A 32 19.13 7.97 -7.78
CA ARG A 32 18.34 6.86 -8.33
C ARG A 32 17.67 7.28 -9.64
N SER A 33 17.95 6.53 -10.70
CA SER A 33 17.35 6.73 -12.04
C SER A 33 16.29 5.68 -12.40
N ASP A 34 16.06 4.74 -11.49
CA ASP A 34 15.20 3.59 -11.66
C ASP A 34 13.91 3.68 -10.82
N VAL A 35 13.65 4.81 -10.15
CA VAL A 35 12.48 5.04 -9.30
C VAL A 35 11.47 5.94 -10.01
N ARG A 36 10.19 5.59 -9.90
CA ARG A 36 9.04 6.45 -10.20
C ARG A 36 8.02 6.36 -9.08
N ALA A 37 7.15 7.34 -8.96
CA ALA A 37 6.05 7.34 -7.99
C ALA A 37 4.70 7.55 -8.67
N ALA A 38 3.68 6.80 -8.26
CA ALA A 38 2.30 7.04 -8.63
C ALA A 38 1.49 7.41 -7.39
N LEU A 39 0.81 8.57 -7.45
CA LEU A 39 -0.03 9.09 -6.39
C LEU A 39 -1.49 8.95 -6.83
N LEU A 40 -2.14 7.90 -6.34
CA LEU A 40 -3.51 7.53 -6.65
C LEU A 40 -4.47 8.19 -5.67
N GLY A 41 -5.29 9.12 -6.16
CA GLY A 41 -6.25 9.80 -5.33
C GLY A 41 -6.55 11.23 -5.73
N PHE A 42 -7.35 11.87 -4.88
CA PHE A 42 -7.80 13.25 -5.05
C PHE A 42 -8.04 13.84 -3.66
N GLY A 43 -8.15 15.17 -3.58
CA GLY A 43 -8.44 15.87 -2.33
C GLY A 43 -8.03 17.33 -2.43
N ASP A 44 -8.24 18.07 -1.35
CA ASP A 44 -8.02 19.50 -1.28
C ASP A 44 -6.56 19.91 -1.58
N CYS A 45 -5.60 19.00 -1.38
CA CYS A 45 -4.18 19.27 -1.62
C CYS A 45 -3.69 18.90 -3.02
N LEU A 46 -4.52 18.32 -3.91
CA LEU A 46 -4.03 17.79 -5.20
C LEU A 46 -3.34 18.85 -6.07
N ASP A 47 -3.95 20.03 -6.23
CA ASP A 47 -3.40 21.09 -7.09
C ASP A 47 -2.11 21.70 -6.51
N ASP A 48 -2.06 21.84 -5.18
CA ASP A 48 -0.85 22.27 -4.45
C ASP A 48 0.28 21.25 -4.60
N LEU A 49 -0.03 19.95 -4.52
CA LEU A 49 0.93 18.87 -4.70
C LEU A 49 1.51 18.85 -6.12
N ARG A 50 0.68 19.04 -7.14
CA ARG A 50 1.14 19.17 -8.54
C ARG A 50 2.06 20.38 -8.72
N THR A 51 1.68 21.53 -8.17
CA THR A 51 2.50 22.74 -8.20
C THR A 51 3.86 22.52 -7.53
N ARG A 52 3.88 21.86 -6.37
CA ARG A 52 5.12 21.51 -5.66
C ARG A 52 5.96 20.51 -6.46
N CYS A 53 5.35 19.48 -7.04
CA CYS A 53 6.03 18.50 -7.89
C CYS A 53 6.79 19.18 -9.03
N THR A 54 6.14 20.11 -9.74
CA THR A 54 6.79 20.88 -10.80
C THR A 54 7.88 21.81 -10.26
N ALA A 55 7.64 22.49 -9.15
CA ALA A 55 8.64 23.36 -8.52
C ALA A 55 9.89 22.57 -8.03
N MET A 56 9.72 21.31 -7.67
CA MET A 56 10.79 20.38 -7.30
C MET A 56 11.46 19.72 -8.51
N GLY A 57 10.92 19.88 -9.73
CA GLY A 57 11.45 19.25 -10.94
C GLY A 57 11.24 17.73 -10.98
N LEU A 58 10.10 17.24 -10.48
CA LEU A 58 9.80 15.80 -10.38
C LEU A 58 8.79 15.30 -11.42
N ASP A 59 8.35 16.14 -12.36
CA ASP A 59 7.28 15.80 -13.32
C ASP A 59 7.59 14.55 -14.17
N ASP A 60 8.87 14.26 -14.43
CA ASP A 60 9.30 13.10 -15.23
C ASP A 60 9.21 11.75 -14.46
N VAL A 61 9.10 11.81 -13.13
CA VAL A 61 9.18 10.64 -12.24
C VAL A 61 7.98 10.49 -11.31
N VAL A 62 7.11 11.51 -11.21
CA VAL A 62 5.89 11.49 -10.39
C VAL A 62 4.66 11.57 -11.28
N GLU A 63 3.75 10.63 -11.09
CA GLU A 63 2.46 10.58 -11.77
C GLU A 63 1.31 10.83 -10.77
N PHE A 64 0.42 11.76 -11.10
CA PHE A 64 -0.83 11.99 -10.36
C PHE A 64 -2.01 11.47 -11.17
N THR A 65 -2.55 10.31 -10.80
CA THR A 65 -3.64 9.67 -11.56
C THR A 65 -4.98 10.37 -11.37
N GLY A 66 -5.13 11.17 -10.30
CA GLY A 66 -6.43 11.64 -9.84
C GLY A 66 -7.25 10.50 -9.24
N ARG A 67 -8.58 10.68 -9.19
CA ARG A 67 -9.49 9.63 -8.73
C ARG A 67 -9.51 8.47 -9.73
N VAL A 68 -9.22 7.27 -9.24
CA VAL A 68 -9.17 6.04 -10.04
C VAL A 68 -10.16 5.00 -9.52
N GLY A 69 -10.59 4.10 -10.41
CA GLY A 69 -11.47 2.98 -10.09
C GLY A 69 -10.72 1.75 -9.55
N PRO A 70 -11.44 0.71 -9.10
CA PRO A 70 -10.85 -0.52 -8.57
C PRO A 70 -9.84 -1.20 -9.51
N ASP A 71 -10.10 -1.19 -10.82
CA ASP A 71 -9.25 -1.90 -11.78
C ASP A 71 -7.89 -1.21 -11.94
N GLN A 72 -7.88 0.12 -12.02
CA GLN A 72 -6.65 0.90 -12.03
C GLN A 72 -5.91 0.78 -10.70
N ILE A 73 -6.61 0.81 -9.56
CA ILE A 73 -5.97 0.55 -8.25
C ILE A 73 -5.27 -0.81 -8.27
N ALA A 74 -5.93 -1.85 -8.79
CA ALA A 74 -5.35 -3.16 -8.92
C ALA A 74 -4.10 -3.16 -9.81
N ASP A 75 -4.11 -2.45 -10.94
CA ASP A 75 -2.97 -2.36 -11.85
C ASP A 75 -1.76 -1.67 -11.20
N TYR A 76 -1.94 -0.51 -10.57
CA TYR A 76 -0.83 0.21 -9.92
C TYR A 76 -0.31 -0.54 -8.69
N LEU A 77 -1.18 -1.09 -7.84
CA LEU A 77 -0.74 -1.83 -6.65
C LEU A 77 -0.06 -3.16 -7.02
N SER A 78 -0.50 -3.83 -8.09
CA SER A 78 0.17 -5.04 -8.59
C SER A 78 1.57 -4.74 -9.13
N ALA A 79 1.78 -3.55 -9.69
CA ALA A 79 3.06 -3.10 -10.19
C ALA A 79 3.99 -2.47 -9.13
N ALA A 80 3.43 -1.99 -8.02
CA ALA A 80 4.16 -1.24 -7.01
C ALA A 80 5.20 -2.10 -6.28
N SER A 81 6.41 -1.56 -6.14
CA SER A 81 7.50 -2.16 -5.37
C SER A 81 7.39 -1.87 -3.87
N VAL A 82 7.01 -0.64 -3.50
CA VAL A 82 6.89 -0.16 -2.11
C VAL A 82 5.73 0.83 -2.00
N GLY A 83 4.92 0.70 -0.95
CA GLY A 83 3.87 1.64 -0.58
C GLY A 83 4.36 2.65 0.46
N LEU A 84 3.92 3.91 0.34
CA LEU A 84 4.29 4.97 1.28
C LEU A 84 3.08 5.39 2.12
N CYS A 85 3.27 5.41 3.44
CA CYS A 85 2.30 5.91 4.40
C CYS A 85 2.88 7.18 5.09
N PRO A 86 2.72 8.37 4.46
CA PRO A 86 3.37 9.62 4.88
C PRO A 86 2.70 10.34 6.05
N ASP A 87 1.61 9.80 6.59
CA ASP A 87 0.76 10.47 7.58
C ASP A 87 1.57 10.78 8.86
N ARG A 88 1.85 12.06 9.15
CA ARG A 88 2.67 12.41 10.33
C ARG A 88 1.94 12.09 11.62
N LYS A 89 2.70 11.85 12.69
CA LYS A 89 2.17 11.61 14.03
C LYS A 89 1.50 12.86 14.58
N THR A 90 0.17 12.84 14.53
CA THR A 90 -0.74 13.81 15.14
C THR A 90 -1.72 13.07 16.03
N PRO A 91 -2.43 13.74 16.96
CA PRO A 91 -3.46 13.08 17.77
C PRO A 91 -4.53 12.34 16.95
N LEU A 92 -4.81 12.80 15.72
CA LEU A 92 -5.70 12.14 14.78
C LEU A 92 -5.03 10.91 14.16
N ASN A 93 -3.89 11.10 13.50
CA ASN A 93 -3.25 10.06 12.69
C ASN A 93 -2.71 8.93 13.56
N ASP A 94 -2.23 9.21 14.78
CA ASP A 94 -1.68 8.20 15.69
C ASP A 94 -2.71 7.13 16.06
N LEU A 95 -4.02 7.45 15.96
CA LEU A 95 -5.14 6.57 16.32
C LEU A 95 -6.06 6.21 15.14
N SER A 96 -5.75 6.66 13.93
CA SER A 96 -6.61 6.46 12.77
C SER A 96 -6.18 5.24 11.96
N THR A 97 -7.13 4.35 11.65
CA THR A 97 -6.87 3.18 10.81
C THR A 97 -6.72 3.56 9.35
N MET A 98 -5.48 3.56 8.88
CA MET A 98 -5.15 3.88 7.49
C MET A 98 -5.41 2.67 6.60
N ASN A 99 -6.49 2.71 5.83
CA ASN A 99 -6.86 1.64 4.88
C ASN A 99 -5.73 1.28 3.92
N LYS A 100 -4.97 2.28 3.45
CA LYS A 100 -3.83 2.11 2.52
C LYS A 100 -2.85 1.04 2.99
N THR A 101 -2.61 0.93 4.30
CA THR A 101 -1.75 -0.08 4.90
C THR A 101 -2.26 -1.50 4.60
N MET A 102 -3.56 -1.76 4.78
CA MET A 102 -4.18 -3.05 4.48
C MET A 102 -4.33 -3.29 2.97
N GLU A 103 -4.60 -2.24 2.20
CA GLU A 103 -4.65 -2.32 0.74
C GLU A 103 -3.29 -2.72 0.17
N TYR A 104 -2.19 -2.14 0.65
CA TYR A 104 -0.84 -2.55 0.27
C TYR A 104 -0.57 -4.01 0.63
N MET A 105 -0.91 -4.43 1.86
CA MET A 105 -0.78 -5.84 2.24
C MET A 105 -1.57 -6.78 1.33
N ALA A 106 -2.77 -6.40 0.90
CA ALA A 106 -3.62 -7.24 0.04
C ALA A 106 -2.98 -7.53 -1.33
N TYR A 107 -2.17 -6.59 -1.83
CA TYR A 107 -1.38 -6.73 -3.06
C TYR A 107 0.07 -7.14 -2.81
N ALA A 108 0.38 -7.63 -1.60
CA ALA A 108 1.73 -7.98 -1.18
C ALA A 108 2.73 -6.83 -1.40
N VAL A 109 2.33 -5.57 -1.24
CA VAL A 109 3.19 -4.40 -1.31
C VAL A 109 3.71 -4.10 0.10
N PRO A 110 5.02 -4.14 0.35
CA PRO A 110 5.58 -3.76 1.64
C PRO A 110 5.49 -2.25 1.78
N ALA A 111 5.12 -1.78 2.96
CA ALA A 111 4.90 -0.37 3.23
C ALA A 111 5.97 0.20 4.16
N VAL A 112 6.41 1.42 3.87
CA VAL A 112 7.21 2.26 4.79
C VAL A 112 6.29 3.35 5.34
N SER A 113 6.21 3.45 6.65
CA SER A 113 5.29 4.37 7.35
C SER A 113 6.00 5.11 8.47
N PHE A 114 5.51 6.30 8.80
CA PHE A 114 5.84 6.89 10.10
C PHE A 114 5.32 6.03 11.26
N ASP A 115 6.02 6.11 12.40
CA ASP A 115 5.71 5.33 13.59
C ASP A 115 4.44 5.83 14.31
N LEU A 116 3.31 5.27 13.90
CA LEU A 116 1.97 5.52 14.47
C LEU A 116 1.48 4.31 15.27
N VAL A 117 0.78 4.58 16.38
CA VAL A 117 0.25 3.52 17.26
C VAL A 117 -0.71 2.62 16.50
N GLU A 118 -1.68 3.18 15.76
CA GLU A 118 -2.62 2.38 15.00
C GLU A 118 -1.93 1.60 13.87
N THR A 119 -1.03 2.24 13.10
CA THR A 119 -0.34 1.54 12.00
C THR A 119 0.51 0.37 12.49
N ARG A 120 1.01 0.40 13.74
CA ARG A 120 1.65 -0.78 14.37
C ARG A 120 0.67 -1.91 14.65
N VAL A 121 -0.58 -1.61 15.01
CA VAL A 121 -1.63 -2.62 15.21
C VAL A 121 -2.00 -3.25 13.86
N SER A 122 -2.31 -2.42 12.87
CA SER A 122 -2.70 -2.89 11.54
C SER A 122 -1.54 -3.59 10.83
N GLY A 123 -0.39 -2.93 10.69
CA GLY A 123 0.78 -3.42 9.96
C GLY A 123 1.60 -4.51 10.67
N GLY A 124 1.52 -4.61 12.00
CA GLY A 124 2.28 -5.60 12.77
C GLY A 124 3.80 -5.50 12.55
N ASP A 125 4.44 -6.62 12.26
CA ASP A 125 5.86 -6.69 11.88
C ASP A 125 6.09 -6.56 10.37
N THR A 126 5.02 -6.45 9.58
CA THR A 126 5.06 -6.53 8.11
C THR A 126 5.35 -5.18 7.44
N CYS A 127 5.06 -4.06 8.10
CA CYS A 127 5.46 -2.72 7.68
C CYS A 127 6.81 -2.30 8.28
N VAL A 128 7.50 -1.39 7.61
CA VAL A 128 8.68 -0.70 8.14
C VAL A 128 8.23 0.61 8.76
N TYR A 129 8.71 0.90 9.97
CA TYR A 129 8.32 2.08 10.75
C TYR A 129 9.53 2.98 10.96
N VAL A 130 9.40 4.25 10.61
CA VAL A 130 10.45 5.27 10.77
C VAL A 130 9.97 6.40 11.68
N PRO A 131 10.87 7.16 12.32
CA PRO A 131 10.48 8.30 13.14
C PRO A 131 9.59 9.29 12.36
N SER A 132 8.52 9.76 13.01
CA SER A 132 7.56 10.64 12.35
C SER A 132 8.20 11.93 11.84
N GLY A 133 8.04 12.20 10.55
CA GLY A 133 8.58 13.37 9.88
C GLY A 133 10.04 13.26 9.42
N ASP A 134 10.68 12.11 9.62
CA ASP A 134 12.04 11.84 9.16
C ASP A 134 12.03 11.32 7.72
N ILE A 135 12.19 12.26 6.77
CA ILE A 135 12.21 11.98 5.33
C ILE A 135 13.42 11.13 4.95
N ALA A 136 14.57 11.39 5.57
CA ALA A 136 15.81 10.67 5.26
C ALA A 136 15.69 9.21 5.71
N ALA A 137 15.16 8.96 6.92
CA ALA A 137 14.91 7.60 7.39
C ALA A 137 13.87 6.87 6.53
N MET A 138 12.82 7.57 6.06
CA MET A 138 11.86 6.96 5.12
C MET A 138 12.54 6.59 3.79
N ALA A 139 13.37 7.47 3.24
CA ALA A 139 14.12 7.22 2.01
C ALA A 139 15.15 6.10 2.18
N ASP A 140 15.83 6.00 3.33
CA ASP A 140 16.74 4.90 3.67
C ASP A 140 16.05 3.54 3.61
N GLU A 141 14.88 3.43 4.24
CA GLU A 141 14.13 2.18 4.27
C GLU A 141 13.51 1.83 2.91
N VAL A 142 13.10 2.84 2.13
CA VAL A 142 12.69 2.62 0.74
C VAL A 142 13.86 2.07 -0.06
N GLU A 143 15.01 2.75 -0.08
CA GLU A 143 16.20 2.34 -0.83
C GLU A 143 16.64 0.93 -0.45
N ARG A 144 16.67 0.62 0.84
CA ARG A 144 16.99 -0.71 1.36
C ARG A 144 16.04 -1.79 0.85
N LEU A 145 14.72 -1.53 0.84
CA LEU A 145 13.75 -2.45 0.25
C LEU A 145 13.86 -2.57 -1.26
N LEU A 146 14.32 -1.53 -1.98
CA LEU A 146 14.55 -1.62 -3.42
C LEU A 146 15.79 -2.47 -3.73
N ASP A 147 16.85 -2.32 -2.95
CA ASP A 147 18.13 -3.00 -3.16
C ASP A 147 18.16 -4.44 -2.65
N ASP A 148 17.46 -4.73 -1.55
CA ASP A 148 17.30 -6.08 -1.01
C ASP A 148 15.99 -6.71 -1.49
N THR A 149 16.08 -7.44 -2.61
CA THR A 149 14.91 -8.12 -3.20
C THR A 149 14.40 -9.25 -2.31
N ASP A 150 15.28 -9.99 -1.63
CA ASP A 150 14.88 -11.12 -0.80
C ASP A 150 14.11 -10.63 0.43
N GLU A 151 14.58 -9.56 1.07
CA GLU A 151 13.84 -8.94 2.16
C GLU A 151 12.51 -8.36 1.69
N ARG A 152 12.51 -7.63 0.57
CA ARG A 152 11.27 -7.08 0.00
C ARG A 152 10.24 -8.18 -0.23
N VAL A 153 10.64 -9.31 -0.80
CA VAL A 153 9.77 -10.47 -1.02
C VAL A 153 9.30 -11.07 0.30
N ALA A 154 10.20 -11.31 1.25
CA ALA A 154 9.85 -11.89 2.55
C ALA A 154 8.80 -11.03 3.30
N ARG A 155 9.01 -9.71 3.36
CA ARG A 155 8.04 -8.77 3.95
C ARG A 155 6.71 -8.77 3.21
N SER A 156 6.74 -8.75 1.88
CA SER A 156 5.55 -8.76 1.03
C SER A 156 4.66 -9.98 1.28
N LEU A 157 5.27 -11.16 1.39
CA LEU A 157 4.56 -12.41 1.67
C LEU A 157 3.98 -12.42 3.10
N ALA A 158 4.73 -11.91 4.08
CA ALA A 158 4.26 -11.77 5.45
C ALA A 158 3.06 -10.80 5.54
N ALA A 159 3.16 -9.65 4.88
CA ALA A 159 2.08 -8.67 4.74
C ALA A 159 0.82 -9.31 4.13
N ARG A 160 0.97 -10.01 3.00
CA ARG A 160 -0.15 -10.69 2.33
C ARG A 160 -0.81 -11.74 3.20
N ARG A 161 -0.01 -12.52 3.94
CA ARG A 161 -0.51 -13.53 4.86
C ARG A 161 -1.29 -12.89 6.01
N ARG A 162 -0.73 -11.89 6.67
CA ARG A 162 -1.35 -11.17 7.79
C ARG A 162 -2.73 -10.63 7.42
N VAL A 163 -2.82 -9.87 6.32
CA VAL A 163 -4.12 -9.30 5.93
C VAL A 163 -5.12 -10.40 5.57
N ALA A 164 -4.70 -11.50 4.93
CA ALA A 164 -5.59 -12.61 4.58
C ALA A 164 -6.14 -13.36 5.79
N THR A 165 -5.33 -13.54 6.83
CA THR A 165 -5.66 -14.40 7.98
C THR A 165 -6.25 -13.63 9.15
N GLU A 166 -5.86 -12.37 9.33
CA GLU A 166 -6.24 -11.57 10.49
C GLU A 166 -7.18 -10.44 10.13
N LEU A 167 -6.94 -9.70 9.05
CA LEU A 167 -7.63 -8.44 8.75
C LEU A 167 -8.70 -8.56 7.65
N ASP A 168 -8.80 -9.70 6.97
CA ASP A 168 -9.86 -9.98 6.01
C ASP A 168 -11.22 -9.94 6.70
N TRP A 169 -12.23 -9.42 6.00
CA TRP A 169 -13.58 -9.31 6.53
C TRP A 169 -14.15 -10.64 7.04
N ARG A 170 -13.72 -11.80 6.50
CA ARG A 170 -14.15 -13.10 7.02
C ARG A 170 -13.63 -13.34 8.43
N ALA A 171 -12.37 -13.02 8.71
CA ALA A 171 -11.77 -13.14 10.04
C ALA A 171 -12.33 -12.08 11.00
N GLN A 172 -12.38 -10.82 10.56
CA GLN A 172 -12.87 -9.71 11.38
C GLN A 172 -14.37 -9.83 11.71
N ALA A 173 -15.19 -10.38 10.80
CA ALA A 173 -16.61 -10.61 11.08
C ALA A 173 -16.83 -11.61 12.22
N GLU A 174 -15.99 -12.66 12.34
CA GLU A 174 -16.09 -13.62 13.45
C GLU A 174 -15.84 -12.93 14.80
N VAL A 175 -14.81 -12.07 14.88
CA VAL A 175 -14.50 -11.29 16.09
C VAL A 175 -15.62 -10.30 16.40
N TYR A 176 -16.02 -9.51 15.40
CA TYR A 176 -17.02 -8.44 15.57
C TYR A 176 -18.39 -8.98 15.97
N VAL A 177 -18.88 -10.03 15.30
CA VAL A 177 -20.17 -10.66 15.62
C VAL A 177 -20.09 -11.41 16.96
N GLY A 178 -18.96 -12.03 17.28
CA GLY A 178 -18.75 -12.71 18.56
C GLY A 178 -19.03 -11.82 19.77
N VAL A 179 -18.65 -10.53 19.71
CA VAL A 179 -18.98 -9.55 20.77
C VAL A 179 -20.49 -9.42 20.98
N PHE A 180 -21.28 -9.38 19.90
CA PHE A 180 -22.74 -9.29 20.00
C PHE A 180 -23.38 -10.60 20.44
N ASP A 181 -22.86 -11.74 19.98
CA ASP A 181 -23.32 -13.06 20.43
C ASP A 181 -23.13 -13.20 21.95
N ASP A 182 -21.98 -12.78 22.47
CA ASP A 182 -21.67 -12.76 23.91
C ASP A 182 -22.61 -11.81 24.69
N LEU A 183 -22.78 -10.58 24.20
CA LEU A 183 -23.66 -9.59 24.85
C LEU A 183 -25.13 -9.99 24.84
N THR A 184 -25.58 -10.69 23.79
CA THR A 184 -26.98 -11.08 23.62
C THR A 184 -27.29 -12.50 24.10
N ARG A 185 -26.26 -13.27 24.50
CA ARG A 185 -26.35 -14.70 24.86
C ARG A 185 -27.02 -15.54 23.77
N ARG A 186 -26.85 -15.14 22.50
CA ARG A 186 -27.35 -15.90 21.36
C ARG A 186 -26.35 -17.02 21.05
N PRO A 187 -26.80 -18.28 20.93
CA PRO A 187 -25.93 -19.31 20.41
C PRO A 187 -25.55 -18.96 18.96
N SER A 188 -24.25 -18.93 18.67
CA SER A 188 -23.68 -18.61 17.35
C SER A 188 -24.27 -19.56 16.29
N SER A 189 -25.38 -19.17 15.67
CA SER A 189 -26.18 -20.05 14.81
C SER A 189 -26.43 -19.38 13.47
N ARG A 190 -25.35 -18.98 12.80
CA ARG A 190 -25.11 -19.14 11.36
C ARG A 190 -23.84 -18.40 10.99
N ARG A 191 -22.84 -19.14 10.51
CA ARG A 191 -21.78 -18.56 9.69
C ARG A 191 -22.46 -17.93 8.47
N ALA A 192 -22.25 -16.64 8.25
CA ALA A 192 -22.52 -16.07 6.94
C ALA A 192 -21.71 -16.87 5.90
N PRO A 193 -22.27 -17.16 4.72
CA PRO A 193 -21.50 -17.83 3.69
C PRO A 193 -20.25 -16.98 3.39
N ALA A 194 -19.08 -17.62 3.37
CA ALA A 194 -17.87 -16.97 2.90
C ALA A 194 -18.14 -16.41 1.50
N ALA A 195 -17.66 -15.20 1.20
CA ALA A 195 -17.66 -14.72 -0.17
C ALA A 195 -17.00 -15.78 -1.06
N PRO A 196 -17.60 -16.10 -2.23
CA PRO A 196 -17.24 -17.26 -3.03
C PRO A 196 -15.73 -17.25 -3.31
N ALA A 197 -15.08 -18.40 -3.15
CA ALA A 197 -13.72 -18.57 -3.58
C ALA A 197 -13.67 -18.40 -5.11
N ARG A 198 -12.80 -17.52 -5.60
CA ARG A 198 -12.52 -17.41 -7.04
C ARG A 198 -11.82 -18.68 -7.50
N VAL A 199 -12.21 -19.23 -8.64
CA VAL A 199 -11.69 -20.51 -9.12
C VAL A 199 -10.51 -20.23 -10.07
N PRO A 200 -9.39 -20.98 -9.98
CA PRO A 200 -8.34 -20.91 -10.99
C PRO A 200 -8.88 -21.05 -12.41
N GLY A 201 -8.46 -20.16 -13.31
CA GLY A 201 -8.95 -20.12 -14.69
C GLY A 201 -10.21 -19.26 -14.91
N ASP A 202 -10.81 -18.69 -13.85
CA ASP A 202 -11.76 -17.58 -14.00
C ASP A 202 -11.04 -16.35 -14.58
N THR A 203 -11.76 -15.49 -15.29
CA THR A 203 -11.24 -14.19 -15.74
C THR A 203 -11.95 -13.04 -15.03
N ASP A 204 -11.25 -11.93 -14.82
CA ASP A 204 -11.91 -10.69 -14.42
C ASP A 204 -12.65 -10.00 -15.58
N ALA A 205 -13.24 -8.82 -15.32
CA ALA A 205 -14.03 -8.07 -16.28
C ALA A 205 -13.21 -7.59 -17.49
N GLU A 206 -11.88 -7.57 -17.36
CA GLU A 206 -10.90 -7.16 -18.37
C GLU A 206 -10.33 -8.38 -19.12
N GLY A 207 -10.75 -9.60 -18.78
CA GLY A 207 -10.30 -10.84 -19.40
C GLY A 207 -8.96 -11.35 -18.87
N ARG A 208 -8.46 -10.83 -17.74
CA ARG A 208 -7.22 -11.30 -17.11
C ARG A 208 -7.52 -12.59 -16.34
N GLU A 209 -6.75 -13.63 -16.60
CA GLU A 209 -6.91 -14.94 -15.97
C GLU A 209 -6.42 -14.93 -14.51
N TYR A 210 -7.22 -15.43 -13.58
CA TYR A 210 -6.79 -15.66 -12.22
C TYR A 210 -5.81 -16.83 -12.16
N VAL A 211 -4.57 -16.52 -11.81
CA VAL A 211 -3.52 -17.51 -11.61
C VAL A 211 -3.46 -17.91 -10.13
N PRO A 212 -3.36 -19.21 -9.81
CA PRO A 212 -3.03 -19.67 -8.47
C PRO A 212 -1.71 -19.05 -8.02
N LEU A 213 -1.78 -18.19 -7.01
CA LEU A 213 -0.62 -17.68 -6.32
C LEU A 213 -0.34 -18.62 -5.15
N ASP A 214 0.31 -19.75 -5.44
CA ASP A 214 0.96 -20.55 -4.40
C ASP A 214 2.18 -19.79 -3.84
N ASP A 215 2.77 -20.31 -2.77
CA ASP A 215 3.86 -19.61 -2.06
C ASP A 215 5.03 -19.25 -3.00
N GLU A 216 5.34 -20.06 -4.03
CA GLU A 216 6.42 -19.78 -4.98
C GLU A 216 6.00 -18.86 -6.14
N GLY A 217 4.75 -18.96 -6.61
CA GLY A 217 4.21 -18.12 -7.68
C GLY A 217 4.11 -16.65 -7.25
N LEU A 218 3.59 -16.40 -6.04
CA LEU A 218 3.52 -15.05 -5.49
C LEU A 218 4.91 -14.46 -5.24
N ALA A 219 5.84 -15.25 -4.68
CA ALA A 219 7.20 -14.81 -4.43
C ALA A 219 7.90 -14.34 -5.73
N ARG A 220 7.77 -15.14 -6.80
CA ARG A 220 8.32 -14.77 -8.12
C ARG A 220 7.69 -13.50 -8.69
N PHE A 221 6.36 -13.39 -8.61
CA PHE A 221 5.66 -12.18 -9.06
C PHE A 221 6.14 -10.93 -8.33
N VAL A 222 6.20 -10.99 -6.99
CA VAL A 222 6.68 -9.88 -6.14
C VAL A 222 8.15 -9.54 -6.40
N ALA A 223 8.99 -10.54 -6.69
CA ALA A 223 10.40 -10.32 -7.02
C ALA A 223 10.56 -9.58 -8.36
N SER A 224 9.74 -9.92 -9.37
CA SER A 224 9.86 -9.39 -10.73
C SER A 224 9.01 -8.15 -11.02
N ARG A 225 8.03 -7.80 -10.17
CA ARG A 225 7.14 -6.65 -10.42
C ARG A 225 7.91 -5.33 -10.45
N GLY A 226 7.45 -4.41 -11.28
CA GLY A 226 7.98 -3.05 -11.35
C GLY A 226 7.62 -2.36 -12.67
N GLY A 227 7.32 -1.06 -12.60
CA GLY A 227 6.97 -0.20 -13.74
C GLY A 227 5.49 0.20 -13.76
N ALA A 228 5.17 1.46 -14.08
CA ALA A 228 3.78 1.91 -14.17
C ALA A 228 3.07 1.23 -15.37
N PRO A 229 1.80 0.80 -15.24
CA PRO A 229 1.04 0.13 -16.31
C PRO A 229 0.89 0.96 -17.61
N HIS A 230 1.12 2.27 -17.53
CA HIS A 230 0.83 3.23 -18.61
C HIS A 230 2.03 4.09 -19.04
N ALA A 231 3.27 3.63 -18.85
CA ALA A 231 4.46 4.42 -19.21
C ALA A 231 4.75 4.55 -20.73
N ASP A 232 3.84 4.11 -21.61
CA ASP A 232 3.94 4.27 -23.07
C ASP A 232 2.76 5.09 -23.61
N VAL A 233 2.86 6.43 -23.52
CA VAL A 233 2.26 7.41 -24.45
C VAL A 233 3.21 8.61 -24.57
#